data_AF-A0A7C5D6V9-F1
#
_entry.id   AF-A0A7C5D6V9-F1
#
_cell.length_a   1.000
_cell.length_b   1.000
_cell.length_c   1.000
_cell.angle_alpha   90.00
_cell.angle_beta   90.00
_cell.angle_gamma   90.00
#
_symmetry.space_group_name_H-M   'P 1'
#
loop_
_entity.id
_entity.type
_entity.pdbx_description
1 polymer ?
#
loop_
_entity_poly.entity_id
_entity_poly.type
_entity_poly.pdbx_seq_one_letter_code
_entity_poly.pdbx_strand_id
1 'polypeptide(L)'
;KDDKKKQTIYALSGKKWHFKAEPEAKSAVVAMEVMDDGNLLVMERSYTGILDPFVVTLKKVFIRNCKQNMCDSKVLLKMNSHKGWDVDNFEGLAKVGKNRYVMVSDNGDNFFQKTLLVYFEVVE
;
A
#
# COMPACT_ATOMS: atom_id res chain seq x y z
N LYS A 1 -10.07 9.92 19.29
CA LYS A 1 -10.69 10.12 17.96
C LYS A 1 -9.66 9.75 16.90
N ASP A 2 -10.02 8.81 16.03
CA ASP A 2 -9.18 8.05 15.09
C ASP A 2 -8.55 8.83 13.91
N ASP A 3 -8.31 10.14 14.05
CA ASP A 3 -7.77 10.95 12.93
C ASP A 3 -6.38 10.50 12.46
N LYS A 4 -5.62 9.79 13.31
CA LYS A 4 -4.27 9.30 12.97
C LYS A 4 -4.24 8.30 11.81
N LYS A 5 -5.38 7.73 11.43
CA LYS A 5 -5.47 6.75 10.33
C LYS A 5 -6.16 7.30 9.08
N LYS A 6 -6.54 8.58 9.08
CA LYS A 6 -7.16 9.19 7.90
C LYS A 6 -6.09 9.57 6.89
N GLN A 7 -6.08 8.86 5.76
CA GLN A 7 -5.22 9.17 4.61
C GLN A 7 -5.96 10.10 3.66
N THR A 8 -5.24 10.96 2.93
CA THR A 8 -5.81 11.90 1.96
C THR A 8 -5.12 11.79 0.61
N ILE A 9 -5.94 11.68 -0.44
CA ILE A 9 -5.51 11.76 -1.84
C ILE A 9 -5.92 13.14 -2.35
N TYR A 10 -5.00 13.80 -3.05
CA TYR A 10 -5.19 15.14 -3.59
C TYR A 10 -5.16 15.07 -5.12
N ALA A 11 -6.16 15.68 -5.77
CA ALA A 11 -6.09 16.01 -7.19
C ALA A 11 -5.57 17.43 -7.39
N LEU A 12 -4.96 17.67 -8.55
CA LEU A 12 -4.54 19.02 -8.99
C LEU A 12 -5.71 20.00 -9.07
N SER A 13 -6.94 19.50 -9.26
CA SER A 13 -8.17 20.32 -9.23
C SER A 13 -8.57 20.80 -7.83
N GLY A 14 -7.85 20.40 -6.77
CA GLY A 14 -8.20 20.67 -5.39
C GLY A 14 -9.20 19.67 -4.78
N LYS A 15 -9.75 18.74 -5.59
CA LYS A 15 -10.58 17.64 -5.09
C LYS A 15 -9.75 16.75 -4.15
N LYS A 16 -10.38 16.36 -3.04
CA LYS A 16 -9.78 15.49 -2.03
C LYS A 16 -10.63 14.24 -1.85
N TRP A 17 -9.95 13.13 -1.68
CA TRP A 17 -10.54 11.89 -1.21
C TRP A 17 -9.83 11.47 0.05
N HIS A 18 -10.52 10.71 0.87
CA HIS A 18 -9.98 10.14 2.08
C HIS A 18 -10.18 8.64 2.06
N PHE A 19 -9.29 7.89 2.71
CA PHE A 19 -9.48 6.50 3.06
C PHE A 19 -8.86 6.22 4.42
N LYS A 20 -9.20 5.10 5.06
CA LYS A 20 -8.61 4.71 6.34
C LYS A 20 -7.38 3.84 6.10
N ALA A 21 -6.29 4.12 6.77
CA ALA A 21 -5.16 3.20 6.90
C ALA A 21 -5.57 1.94 7.68
N GLU A 22 -4.86 0.85 7.43
CA GLU A 22 -5.11 -0.43 8.08
C GLU A 22 -4.82 -0.38 9.60
N PRO A 23 -5.41 -1.31 10.40
CA PRO A 23 -5.39 -1.23 11.86
C PRO A 23 -4.01 -1.46 12.49
N GLU A 24 -3.00 -1.87 11.73
CA GLU A 24 -1.62 -2.04 12.18
C GLU A 24 -1.04 -0.75 12.78
N ALA A 25 -0.15 -0.91 13.74
CA ALA A 25 0.51 0.21 14.40
C ALA A 25 1.49 0.88 13.45
N LYS A 26 1.48 2.21 13.39
CA LYS A 26 2.29 3.00 12.44
C LYS A 26 2.10 2.60 10.96
N SER A 27 0.92 2.09 10.58
CA SER A 27 0.62 1.87 9.15
C SER A 27 0.66 3.18 8.39
N ALA A 28 1.48 3.25 7.35
CA ALA A 28 1.65 4.42 6.49
C ALA A 28 1.60 4.01 5.02
N VAL A 29 1.05 4.88 4.18
CA VAL A 29 1.07 4.71 2.72
C VAL A 29 2.49 4.92 2.23
N VAL A 30 3.02 3.94 1.50
CA VAL A 30 4.37 4.00 0.91
C VAL A 30 4.34 4.10 -0.60
N ALA A 31 3.31 3.56 -1.25
CA ALA A 31 3.12 3.70 -2.69
C ALA A 31 1.65 3.59 -3.08
N MET A 32 1.31 4.08 -4.27
CA MET A 32 -0.01 3.93 -4.87
C MET A 32 0.08 3.89 -6.40
N GLU A 33 -0.86 3.21 -7.05
CA GLU A 33 -0.93 3.10 -8.50
C GLU A 33 -2.38 3.06 -8.99
N VAL A 34 -2.63 3.54 -10.21
CA VAL A 34 -3.97 3.50 -10.82
C VAL A 34 -4.23 2.13 -11.44
N MET A 35 -5.30 1.48 -10.98
CA MET A 35 -5.75 0.19 -11.51
C MET A 35 -6.47 0.35 -12.86
N ASP A 36 -6.60 -0.74 -13.62
CA ASP A 36 -7.29 -0.73 -14.93
C ASP A 36 -8.75 -0.27 -14.87
N ASP A 37 -9.42 -0.44 -13.73
CA ASP A 37 -10.80 0.02 -13.51
C ASP A 37 -10.90 1.49 -13.06
N GLY A 38 -9.76 2.16 -12.90
CA GLY A 38 -9.63 3.53 -12.44
C GLY A 38 -9.75 3.71 -10.92
N ASN A 39 -9.76 2.61 -10.14
CA ASN A 39 -9.53 2.66 -8.69
C ASN A 39 -8.03 2.69 -8.38
N LEU A 40 -7.67 2.72 -7.10
CA LEU A 40 -6.27 2.77 -6.68
C LEU A 40 -5.86 1.46 -6.01
N LEU A 41 -4.69 0.96 -6.40
CA LEU A 41 -3.93 0.00 -5.62
C LEU A 41 -3.03 0.80 -4.67
N VAL A 42 -3.20 0.60 -3.36
CA VAL A 42 -2.43 1.29 -2.32
C VAL A 42 -1.60 0.28 -1.57
N MET A 43 -0.31 0.58 -1.39
CA MET A 43 0.61 -0.16 -0.56
C MET A 43 0.84 0.58 0.75
N GLU A 44 0.61 -0.12 1.86
CA GLU A 44 0.90 0.36 3.20
C GLU A 44 2.00 -0.48 3.85
N ARG A 45 2.84 0.17 4.65
CA ARG A 45 3.88 -0.45 5.46
C ARG A 45 3.63 -0.13 6.92
N SER A 46 3.74 -1.14 7.77
CA SER A 46 3.74 -1.02 9.22
C SER A 46 5.01 -1.66 9.78
N TYR A 47 5.78 -0.84 10.50
CA TYR A 47 6.99 -1.26 11.20
C TYR A 47 7.09 -0.49 12.51
N THR A 48 7.10 -1.20 13.63
CA THR A 48 7.15 -0.59 14.98
C THR A 48 8.46 -0.84 15.73
N GLY A 49 9.27 -1.80 15.29
CA GLY A 49 10.58 -2.12 15.87
C GLY A 49 11.06 -3.51 15.42
N ILE A 50 12.30 -3.86 15.78
CA ILE A 50 12.97 -5.10 15.33
C ILE A 50 12.27 -6.37 15.83
N LEU A 51 11.62 -6.32 17.01
CA LEU A 51 10.90 -7.46 17.60
C LEU A 51 9.43 -7.55 17.17
N ASP A 52 8.94 -6.54 16.43
CA ASP A 52 7.56 -6.49 15.98
C ASP A 52 7.45 -7.00 14.54
N PRO A 53 6.29 -7.56 14.15
CA PRO A 53 6.09 -8.00 12.77
C PRO A 53 6.19 -6.82 11.81
N PHE A 54 6.95 -7.01 10.74
CA PHE A 54 6.94 -6.13 9.59
C PHE A 54 5.75 -6.52 8.71
N VAL A 55 4.85 -5.55 8.45
CA VAL A 55 3.63 -5.81 7.69
C VAL A 55 3.55 -4.92 6.48
N VAL A 56 3.34 -5.53 5.31
CA VAL A 56 3.03 -4.83 4.06
C VAL A 56 1.62 -5.23 3.63
N THR A 57 0.77 -4.24 3.38
CA THR A 57 -0.60 -4.45 2.94
C THR A 57 -0.82 -3.84 1.57
N LEU A 58 -1.31 -4.63 0.63
CA LEU A 58 -1.88 -4.16 -0.62
C LEU A 58 -3.39 -4.09 -0.46
N LYS A 59 -3.99 -2.95 -0.81
CA LYS A 59 -5.44 -2.79 -0.80
C LYS A 59 -5.93 -1.97 -1.97
N LYS A 60 -7.17 -2.26 -2.37
CA LYS A 60 -7.91 -1.45 -3.33
C LYS A 60 -8.64 -0.34 -2.61
N VAL A 61 -8.49 0.90 -3.07
CA VAL A 61 -9.30 2.05 -2.64
C VAL A 61 -10.27 2.41 -3.75
N PHE A 62 -11.57 2.37 -3.46
CA PHE A 62 -12.64 2.58 -4.43
C PHE A 62 -12.88 4.08 -4.70
N ILE A 63 -11.88 4.77 -5.25
CA ILE A 63 -11.87 6.23 -5.41
C ILE A 63 -13.02 6.77 -6.28
N ARG A 64 -13.58 5.92 -7.15
CA ARG A 64 -14.70 6.24 -8.05
C ARG A 64 -16.06 6.26 -7.33
N ASN A 65 -16.18 5.56 -6.19
CA ASN A 65 -17.45 5.31 -5.51
C ASN A 65 -17.44 5.83 -4.04
N CYS A 66 -16.80 6.98 -3.79
CA CYS A 66 -16.66 7.50 -2.43
C CYS A 66 -17.89 8.28 -1.97
N LYS A 67 -18.36 8.00 -0.74
CA LYS A 67 -19.46 8.73 -0.10
C LYS A 67 -18.87 9.86 0.73
N GLN A 68 -19.30 11.10 0.49
CA GLN A 68 -18.85 12.27 1.26
C GLN A 68 -17.31 12.39 1.35
N ASN A 69 -16.61 12.10 0.24
CA ASN A 69 -15.14 12.03 0.14
C ASN A 69 -14.47 10.95 0.99
N MET A 70 -15.20 10.11 1.70
CA MET A 70 -14.68 8.94 2.42
C MET A 70 -14.84 7.70 1.52
N CYS A 71 -13.72 7.16 1.07
CA CYS A 71 -13.67 6.01 0.17
C CYS A 71 -13.58 4.71 0.96
N ASP A 72 -14.39 3.74 0.54
CA ASP A 72 -14.24 2.35 0.99
C ASP A 72 -12.94 1.76 0.43
N SER A 73 -12.42 0.76 1.12
CA SER A 73 -11.24 0.01 0.69
C SER A 73 -11.36 -1.48 1.02
N LYS A 74 -10.67 -2.31 0.24
CA LYS A 74 -10.62 -3.76 0.41
C LYS A 74 -9.18 -4.22 0.42
N VAL A 75 -8.77 -4.93 1.49
CA VAL A 75 -7.46 -5.59 1.55
C VAL A 75 -7.40 -6.69 0.49
N LEU A 76 -6.36 -6.66 -0.33
CA LEU A 76 -6.09 -7.66 -1.37
C LEU A 76 -5.05 -8.68 -0.88
N LEU A 77 -4.00 -8.20 -0.22
CA LEU A 77 -2.94 -9.03 0.32
C LEU A 77 -2.36 -8.38 1.57
N LYS A 78 -2.06 -9.21 2.58
CA LYS A 78 -1.36 -8.79 3.80
C LYS A 78 -0.21 -9.74 4.05
N MET A 79 1.01 -9.22 3.91
CA MET A 79 2.26 -9.95 4.10
C MET A 79 2.82 -9.59 5.47
N ASN A 80 3.13 -10.59 6.29
CA ASN A 80 3.56 -10.39 7.67
C ASN A 80 4.77 -11.29 7.95
N SER A 81 5.88 -10.70 8.39
CA SER A 81 7.15 -11.41 8.62
C SER A 81 7.06 -12.50 9.70
N HIS A 82 6.16 -12.37 10.67
CA HIS A 82 5.91 -13.41 11.68
C HIS A 82 4.95 -14.51 11.22
N LYS A 83 4.38 -14.37 10.01
CA LYS A 83 3.47 -15.36 9.40
C LYS A 83 4.08 -16.01 8.15
N GLY A 84 5.41 -16.12 8.11
CA GLY A 84 6.14 -16.87 7.09
C GLY A 84 6.30 -16.13 5.75
N TRP A 85 5.96 -14.85 5.67
CA TRP A 85 6.28 -14.04 4.50
C TRP A 85 7.69 -13.49 4.60
N ASP A 86 8.46 -13.62 3.53
CA ASP A 86 9.68 -12.84 3.36
C ASP A 86 9.27 -11.42 2.95
N VAL A 87 9.30 -10.50 3.92
CA VAL A 87 8.87 -9.11 3.74
C VAL A 87 10.06 -8.20 3.95
N ASP A 88 10.22 -7.26 3.02
CA ASP A 88 11.28 -6.25 3.04
C ASP A 88 10.66 -4.85 2.97
N ASN A 89 11.51 -3.81 2.97
CA ASN A 89 11.16 -2.41 2.91
C ASN A 89 10.58 -1.96 1.56
N PHE A 90 9.43 -2.54 1.16
CA PHE A 90 8.73 -2.18 -0.07
C PHE A 90 8.28 -0.71 -0.03
N GLU A 91 8.78 0.09 -0.97
CA GLU A 91 8.43 1.50 -1.14
C GLU A 91 8.06 1.88 -2.57
N GLY A 92 8.42 1.05 -3.56
CA GLY A 92 8.01 1.28 -4.95
C GLY A 92 6.85 0.36 -5.36
N LEU A 93 5.93 0.90 -6.14
CA LEU A 93 4.84 0.17 -6.80
C LEU A 93 4.63 0.78 -8.20
N ALA A 94 4.53 -0.07 -9.22
CA ALA A 94 4.28 0.39 -10.59
C ALA A 94 3.43 -0.61 -11.36
N LYS A 95 2.55 -0.11 -12.22
CA LYS A 95 1.82 -0.94 -13.18
C LYS A 95 2.67 -1.22 -14.42
N VAL A 96 2.75 -2.50 -14.80
CA VAL A 96 3.55 -2.97 -15.95
C VAL A 96 2.71 -3.64 -17.03
N GLY A 97 1.41 -3.76 -16.81
CA GLY A 97 0.46 -4.28 -17.79
C GLY A 97 -0.96 -4.34 -17.22
N LYS A 98 -1.88 -4.93 -17.99
CA LYS A 98 -3.24 -5.16 -17.52
C LYS A 98 -3.22 -6.05 -16.28
N ASN A 99 -3.74 -5.53 -15.16
CA ASN A 99 -3.78 -6.12 -13.83
C ASN A 99 -2.43 -6.57 -13.27
N ARG A 100 -1.32 -6.12 -13.88
CA ARG A 100 0.03 -6.60 -13.58
C ARG A 100 0.88 -5.47 -13.03
N TYR A 101 1.52 -5.74 -11.90
CA TYR A 101 2.24 -4.74 -11.13
C TYR A 101 3.59 -5.31 -10.71
N VAL A 102 4.50 -4.39 -10.41
CA VAL A 102 5.73 -4.69 -9.70
C VAL A 102 5.77 -3.90 -8.41
N MET A 103 6.30 -4.50 -7.35
CA MET A 103 6.69 -3.79 -6.14
C MET A 103 8.18 -4.03 -5.86
N VAL A 104 8.85 -3.02 -5.32
CA VAL A 104 10.31 -3.04 -5.10
C VAL A 104 10.67 -2.55 -3.70
N SER A 105 11.61 -3.24 -3.05
CA SER A 105 12.14 -2.83 -1.75
C SER A 105 13.26 -1.80 -1.87
N ASP A 106 13.21 -0.80 -0.99
CA ASP A 106 14.31 0.13 -0.78
C ASP A 106 15.34 -0.52 0.15
N ASN A 107 16.58 -0.63 -0.34
CA ASN A 107 17.68 -1.17 0.42
C ASN A 107 18.26 -0.18 1.45
N GLY A 108 17.72 1.04 1.54
CA GLY A 108 18.10 2.03 2.54
C GLY A 108 19.56 2.46 2.43
N ASP A 109 20.10 2.49 1.20
CA ASP A 109 21.52 2.74 0.90
C ASP A 109 22.49 1.72 1.55
N ASN A 110 21.98 0.54 1.94
CA ASN A 110 22.80 -0.55 2.46
C ASN A 110 23.30 -1.43 1.31
N PHE A 111 24.60 -1.34 1.02
CA PHE A 111 25.26 -2.11 -0.03
C PHE A 111 25.07 -3.64 0.08
N PHE A 112 24.90 -4.18 1.29
CA PHE A 112 24.72 -5.62 1.51
C PHE A 112 23.26 -6.07 1.49
N GLN A 113 22.30 -5.13 1.56
CA GLN A 113 20.87 -5.44 1.49
C GLN A 113 20.45 -5.55 0.02
N LYS A 114 19.89 -6.71 -0.34
CA LYS A 114 19.39 -6.95 -1.69
C LYS A 114 18.07 -6.21 -1.88
N THR A 115 17.90 -5.59 -3.04
CA THR A 115 16.60 -5.11 -3.50
C THR A 115 15.76 -6.29 -3.97
N LEU A 116 14.59 -6.48 -3.36
CA LEU A 116 13.59 -7.44 -3.80
C LEU A 116 12.67 -6.79 -4.82
N LEU A 117 12.48 -7.45 -5.95
CA LEU A 117 11.51 -7.08 -6.98
C LEU A 117 10.48 -8.19 -7.09
N VAL A 118 9.21 -7.87 -6.87
CA VAL A 118 8.10 -8.81 -6.97
C VAL A 118 7.17 -8.38 -8.07
N TYR A 119 7.01 -9.24 -9.08
CA TYR A 119 5.98 -9.12 -10.08
C TYR A 119 4.74 -9.91 -9.65
N PHE A 120 3.56 -9.30 -9.76
CA PHE A 120 2.31 -9.95 -9.39
C PHE A 120 1.14 -9.49 -10.26
N GLU A 121 0.10 -10.34 -10.31
CA GLU A 121 -1.18 -10.03 -10.90
C GLU A 121 -2.24 -9.86 -9.81
N VAL A 122 -3.10 -8.85 -9.97
CA VAL A 122 -4.29 -8.69 -9.12
C VAL A 122 -5.47 -9.33 -9.84
N VAL A 123 -5.91 -10.48 -9.32
CA VAL A 123 -7.11 -11.18 -9.78
C VAL A 123 -8.29 -10.74 -8.93
N GLU A 124 -9.18 -9.92 -9.49
CA GLU A 124 -10.46 -9.53 -8.88
C GLU A 124 -11.64 -9.89 -9.77
#